data_AF-A0A9J6EPQ7-F1
#
_entry.id   AF-A0A9J6EPQ7-F1
#
_cell.length_a   1.000
_cell.length_b   1.000
_cell.length_c   1.000
_cell.angle_alpha   90.00
_cell.angle_beta   90.00
_cell.angle_gamma   90.00
#
_symmetry.space_group_name_H-M   'P 1'
#
loop_
_entity.id
_entity.type
_entity.pdbx_description
1 polymer ?
#
loop_
_entity_poly.entity_id
_entity_poly.type
_entity_poly.pdbx_seq_one_letter_code
_entity_poly.pdbx_strand_id
1 'polypeptide(L)'
;MTATHLESAALLLETHIAVDDPSKDLPEHAQARQMAARPYNLNERAVLLNLLGAFKTTRTTALQVLMRAPPFALELERANAAFELLIARKPIRYGQLSVRPDRLLPTLDVWQEHSAARCAFRFLRLTRDEARRMACLPGLHIYTGGSYTDRLAGAAFIVLGPSEGIGAVGRYRVENAMSAYCTEVIALIEALRYIKNKCSAATVRLYTDCLSLLQATSEYKTTDPRVRDV
;
A
#
# COMPACT_ATOMS: atom_id res chain seq x y z
N MET A 1 1.09 -16.66 -5.21
CA MET A 1 0.06 -15.62 -5.43
C MET A 1 0.60 -14.29 -4.92
N THR A 2 1.51 -13.68 -5.67
CA THR A 2 2.34 -12.51 -5.28
C THR A 2 2.05 -11.31 -6.21
N ALA A 3 0.77 -11.07 -6.52
CA ALA A 3 0.37 -10.11 -7.55
C ALA A 3 -0.16 -8.76 -7.01
N THR A 4 -0.51 -8.66 -5.73
CA THR A 4 -1.34 -7.55 -5.24
C THR A 4 -0.60 -6.24 -4.97
N HIS A 5 0.72 -6.24 -4.77
CA HIS A 5 1.47 -5.04 -4.36
C HIS A 5 2.30 -4.39 -5.45
N LEU A 6 2.76 -5.16 -6.45
CA LEU A 6 3.23 -4.59 -7.72
C LEU A 6 2.10 -3.81 -8.39
N GLU A 7 0.87 -4.30 -8.28
CA GLU A 7 -0.33 -3.57 -8.72
C GLU A 7 -0.54 -2.25 -7.99
N SER A 8 -0.15 -2.10 -6.72
CA SER A 8 -0.37 -0.85 -5.97
C SER A 8 0.60 0.26 -6.39
N ALA A 9 1.89 -0.07 -6.56
CA ALA A 9 2.89 0.87 -7.09
C ALA A 9 2.67 1.12 -8.59
N ALA A 10 2.25 0.10 -9.35
CA ALA A 10 1.83 0.24 -10.73
C ALA A 10 0.56 1.10 -10.87
N LEU A 11 -0.44 0.96 -9.98
CA LEU A 11 -1.64 1.81 -9.98
C LEU A 11 -1.30 3.28 -9.75
N LEU A 12 -0.37 3.55 -8.83
CA LEU A 12 0.09 4.91 -8.54
C LEU A 12 0.85 5.51 -9.73
N LEU A 13 1.58 4.70 -10.51
CA LEU A 13 2.20 5.13 -11.76
C LEU A 13 1.17 5.29 -12.90
N GLU A 14 0.21 4.37 -13.04
CA GLU A 14 -0.83 4.39 -14.07
C GLU A 14 -1.79 5.58 -13.93
N THR A 15 -2.15 5.96 -12.70
CA THR A 15 -3.07 7.08 -12.43
C THR A 15 -2.44 8.46 -12.68
N HIS A 16 -1.11 8.59 -12.56
CA HIS A 16 -0.42 9.87 -12.76
C HIS A 16 0.07 10.10 -14.20
N ILE A 17 0.35 9.04 -14.97
CA ILE A 17 0.69 9.16 -16.41
C ILE A 17 -0.50 9.73 -17.22
N ALA A 18 -1.73 9.61 -16.71
CA ALA A 18 -2.93 10.10 -17.39
C ALA A 18 -3.17 11.63 -17.31
N VAL A 19 -2.32 12.41 -16.61
CA VAL A 19 -2.61 13.82 -16.26
C VAL A 19 -1.57 14.84 -16.76
N ASP A 20 -0.69 14.46 -17.70
CA ASP A 20 0.22 15.45 -18.29
C ASP A 20 -0.49 16.26 -19.39
N ASP A 21 -0.82 17.52 -19.06
CA ASP A 21 -1.26 18.54 -20.00
C ASP A 21 -0.06 18.97 -20.86
N PRO A 22 -0.06 18.70 -22.18
CA PRO A 22 1.08 18.91 -23.06
C PRO A 22 1.46 20.39 -23.26
N SER A 23 0.71 21.33 -22.67
CA SER A 23 0.92 22.77 -22.83
C SER A 23 1.95 23.39 -21.86
N LYS A 24 2.55 22.62 -20.93
CA LYS A 24 3.43 23.14 -19.86
C LYS A 24 4.86 22.59 -19.81
N ASP A 25 5.37 22.01 -20.89
CA ASP A 25 6.75 21.49 -20.92
C ASP A 25 7.79 22.63 -21.03
N LEU A 26 8.56 22.85 -19.96
CA LEU A 26 9.75 23.71 -19.97
C LEU A 26 10.90 23.02 -20.74
N PRO A 27 11.75 23.78 -21.45
CA PRO A 27 12.79 23.24 -22.35
C PRO A 27 13.84 22.34 -21.68
N GLU A 28 14.03 22.48 -20.35
CA GLU A 28 14.94 21.62 -19.58
C GLU A 28 14.42 20.17 -19.44
N HIS A 29 13.09 19.95 -19.46
CA HIS A 29 12.49 18.60 -19.45
C HIS A 29 12.66 17.88 -20.80
N ALA A 30 12.86 18.61 -21.90
CA ALA A 30 13.12 18.04 -23.21
C ALA A 30 14.53 17.44 -23.32
N GLN A 31 15.53 18.08 -22.69
CA GLN A 31 16.92 17.61 -22.69
C GLN A 31 17.13 16.39 -21.78
N ALA A 32 16.42 16.32 -20.64
CA ALA A 32 16.42 15.14 -19.79
C ALA A 32 15.78 13.92 -20.48
N ARG A 33 14.71 14.12 -21.28
CA ARG A 33 14.16 13.06 -22.16
C ARG A 33 15.15 12.62 -23.23
N GLN A 34 15.96 13.55 -23.78
CA GLN A 34 16.94 13.25 -24.83
C GLN A 34 18.14 12.41 -24.36
N MET A 35 18.57 12.53 -23.09
CA MET A 35 19.68 11.76 -22.53
C MET A 35 19.29 10.37 -22.01
N ALA A 36 18.03 10.17 -21.59
CA ALA A 36 17.49 8.84 -21.26
C ALA A 36 17.10 8.02 -22.52
N ALA A 37 17.01 8.67 -23.67
CA ALA A 37 16.61 8.08 -24.94
C ALA A 37 17.80 7.55 -25.76
N ARG A 38 18.52 6.54 -25.27
CA ARG A 38 19.13 5.58 -26.22
C ARG A 38 17.99 4.70 -26.71
N PRO A 39 17.53 4.82 -27.98
CA PRO A 39 16.41 4.04 -28.44
C PRO A 39 16.87 2.59 -28.55
N TYR A 40 16.40 1.75 -27.62
CA TYR A 40 16.19 0.36 -27.97
C TYR A 40 15.18 0.39 -29.11
N ASN A 41 15.66 0.26 -30.35
CA ASN A 41 14.85 0.19 -31.57
C ASN A 41 14.10 -1.15 -31.61
N LEU A 42 13.31 -1.45 -30.59
CA LEU A 42 12.31 -2.48 -30.69
C LEU A 42 11.21 -1.89 -31.59
N ASN A 43 11.12 -2.36 -32.83
CA ASN A 43 10.04 -2.00 -33.73
C ASN A 43 8.73 -2.61 -33.20
N GLU A 44 8.17 -2.04 -32.13
CA GLU A 44 6.90 -2.43 -31.48
C GLU A 44 5.82 -2.66 -32.54
N ARG A 45 5.74 -1.74 -33.50
CA ARG A 45 4.86 -1.83 -34.65
C ARG A 45 5.04 -3.12 -35.45
N ALA A 46 6.27 -3.52 -35.74
CA ALA A 46 6.53 -4.73 -36.51
C ALA A 46 6.09 -5.97 -35.73
N VAL A 47 6.32 -6.01 -34.41
CA VAL A 47 5.87 -7.09 -33.54
C VAL A 47 4.34 -7.17 -33.51
N LEU A 48 3.65 -6.04 -33.33
CA LEU A 48 2.19 -5.97 -33.31
C LEU A 48 1.56 -6.33 -34.66
N LEU A 49 2.16 -5.91 -35.78
CA LEU A 49 1.71 -6.27 -37.13
C LEU A 49 1.84 -7.78 -37.37
N ASN A 50 2.96 -8.39 -36.95
CA ASN A 50 3.19 -9.82 -37.11
C ASN A 50 2.24 -10.66 -36.24
N LEU A 51 1.97 -10.23 -35.01
CA LEU A 51 1.05 -10.91 -34.09
C LEU A 51 -0.40 -10.87 -34.57
N LEU A 52 -0.85 -9.71 -35.05
CA LEU A 52 -2.25 -9.52 -35.49
C LEU A 52 -2.48 -9.89 -36.95
N GLY A 53 -1.43 -10.15 -37.74
CA GLY A 53 -1.55 -10.32 -39.19
C GLY A 53 -2.15 -9.10 -39.90
N ALA A 54 -1.99 -7.90 -39.32
CA ALA A 54 -2.67 -6.70 -39.79
C ALA A 54 -1.96 -6.05 -40.98
N PHE A 55 -2.70 -5.25 -41.76
CA PHE A 55 -2.12 -4.52 -42.89
C PHE A 55 -1.06 -3.51 -42.42
N LYS A 56 -0.01 -3.34 -43.22
CA LYS A 56 1.09 -2.37 -42.95
C LYS A 56 0.62 -0.91 -42.82
N THR A 57 -0.59 -0.57 -43.28
CA THR A 57 -1.21 0.75 -43.17
C THR A 57 -1.96 0.96 -41.84
N THR A 58 -2.22 -0.10 -41.07
CA THR A 58 -2.96 -0.05 -39.80
C THR A 58 -2.18 0.78 -38.78
N ARG A 59 -2.80 1.76 -38.13
CA ARG A 59 -2.12 2.61 -37.12
C ARG A 59 -1.71 1.79 -35.89
N THR A 60 -0.56 2.11 -35.28
CA THR A 60 -0.06 1.39 -34.09
C THR A 60 -1.02 1.48 -32.92
N THR A 61 -1.69 2.62 -32.74
CA THR A 61 -2.72 2.79 -31.69
C THR A 61 -3.90 1.84 -31.87
N ALA A 62 -4.34 1.58 -33.11
CA ALA A 62 -5.39 0.60 -33.37
C ALA A 62 -4.93 -0.83 -33.05
N LEU A 63 -3.67 -1.17 -33.37
CA LEU A 63 -3.08 -2.47 -33.03
C LEU A 63 -3.00 -2.68 -31.51
N GLN A 64 -2.59 -1.65 -30.76
CA GLN A 64 -2.55 -1.65 -29.29
C GLN A 64 -3.93 -1.86 -28.66
N VAL A 65 -4.95 -1.13 -29.15
CA VAL A 65 -6.34 -1.29 -28.70
C VAL A 65 -6.84 -2.72 -28.95
N LEU A 66 -6.59 -3.26 -30.14
CA LEU A 66 -6.99 -4.64 -30.49
C LEU A 66 -6.28 -5.70 -29.63
N MET A 67 -4.99 -5.51 -29.36
CA MET A 67 -4.21 -6.38 -28.46
C MET A 67 -4.49 -6.15 -26.98
N ARG A 68 -5.23 -5.10 -26.63
CA ARG A 68 -5.40 -4.61 -25.25
C ARG A 68 -4.05 -4.39 -24.57
N ALA A 69 -3.06 -3.94 -25.34
CA ALA A 69 -1.70 -3.72 -24.88
C ALA A 69 -1.45 -2.20 -24.73
N PRO A 70 -0.93 -1.74 -23.58
CA PRO A 70 -0.51 -0.35 -23.44
C PRO A 70 0.69 -0.05 -24.36
N PRO A 71 0.96 1.24 -24.66
CA PRO A 71 2.14 1.62 -25.44
C PRO A 71 3.44 1.13 -24.82
N PHE A 72 4.27 0.45 -25.60
CA PHE A 72 5.50 -0.19 -25.08
C PHE A 72 6.46 0.81 -24.45
N ALA A 73 6.54 2.04 -24.97
CA ALA A 73 7.34 3.11 -24.38
C ALA A 73 6.95 3.40 -22.92
N LEU A 74 5.65 3.44 -22.61
CA LEU A 74 5.15 3.66 -21.25
C LEU A 74 5.44 2.47 -20.33
N GLU A 75 5.31 1.25 -20.84
CA GLU A 75 5.68 0.06 -20.09
C GLU A 75 7.17 0.01 -19.75
N LEU A 76 8.02 0.43 -20.69
CA LEU A 76 9.45 0.51 -20.46
C LEU A 76 9.80 1.59 -19.44
N GLU A 77 9.17 2.76 -19.52
CA GLU A 77 9.32 3.81 -18.51
C GLU A 77 8.87 3.33 -17.13
N ARG A 78 7.72 2.65 -17.04
CA ARG A 78 7.21 2.04 -15.81
C ARG A 78 8.19 1.02 -15.24
N ALA A 79 8.73 0.14 -16.08
CA ALA A 79 9.71 -0.86 -15.68
C ALA A 79 11.02 -0.21 -15.21
N ASN A 80 11.50 0.83 -15.90
CA ASN A 80 12.69 1.56 -15.50
C ASN A 80 12.48 2.30 -14.17
N ALA A 81 11.32 2.94 -13.98
CA ALA A 81 10.96 3.58 -12.71
C ALA A 81 10.93 2.58 -11.54
N ALA A 82 10.33 1.41 -11.76
CA ALA A 82 10.31 0.34 -10.77
C ALA A 82 11.72 -0.16 -10.44
N PHE A 83 12.57 -0.34 -11.45
CA PHE A 83 13.97 -0.68 -11.26
C PHE A 83 14.73 0.39 -10.45
N GLU A 84 14.58 1.66 -10.81
CA GLU A 84 15.24 2.76 -10.13
C GLU A 84 14.83 2.87 -8.65
N LEU A 85 13.53 2.73 -8.36
CA LEU A 85 13.00 2.79 -7.00
C LEU A 85 13.38 1.57 -6.16
N LEU A 86 13.11 0.36 -6.67
CA LEU A 86 13.15 -0.86 -5.88
C LEU A 86 14.55 -1.48 -5.81
N ILE A 87 15.30 -1.41 -6.90
CA ILE A 87 16.61 -2.05 -7.04
C ILE A 87 17.73 -1.02 -6.87
N ALA A 88 17.74 0.04 -7.68
CA ALA A 88 18.80 1.05 -7.63
C ALA A 88 18.70 2.00 -6.44
N ARG A 89 17.55 1.98 -5.71
CA ARG A 89 17.25 2.84 -4.56
C ARG A 89 17.48 4.32 -4.87
N LYS A 90 17.02 4.78 -6.03
CA LYS A 90 17.06 6.18 -6.45
C LYS A 90 15.66 6.81 -6.41
N PRO A 91 15.52 8.07 -5.97
CA PRO A 91 14.25 8.77 -6.02
C PRO A 91 13.85 9.06 -7.47
N ILE A 92 12.57 8.86 -7.77
CA ILE A 92 11.99 9.19 -9.07
C ILE A 92 11.05 10.40 -8.94
N ARG A 93 10.86 11.11 -10.06
CA ARG A 93 9.89 12.20 -10.18
C ARG A 93 9.08 12.01 -11.44
N TYR A 94 7.76 12.03 -11.30
CA TYR A 94 6.79 11.98 -12.39
C TYR A 94 5.80 13.13 -12.19
N GLY A 95 5.88 14.15 -13.04
CA GLY A 95 5.12 15.39 -12.86
C GLY A 95 5.38 16.02 -11.48
N GLN A 96 4.32 16.15 -10.67
CA GLN A 96 4.39 16.67 -9.29
C GLN A 96 4.67 15.58 -8.25
N LEU A 97 4.60 14.30 -8.63
CA LEU A 97 4.84 13.18 -7.71
C LEU A 97 6.34 12.95 -7.56
N SER A 98 6.83 13.03 -6.33
CA SER A 98 8.19 12.59 -5.99
C SER A 98 8.12 11.41 -5.03
N VAL A 99 8.66 10.28 -5.48
CA VAL A 99 8.70 9.05 -4.68
C VAL A 99 10.13 8.81 -4.24
N ARG A 100 10.32 8.60 -2.94
CA ARG A 100 11.62 8.26 -2.34
C ARG A 100 11.63 6.77 -1.97
N PRO A 101 12.71 6.04 -2.29
CA PRO A 101 12.84 4.61 -1.96
C PRO A 101 12.72 4.32 -0.46
N ASP A 102 13.20 5.24 0.37
CA ASP A 102 13.18 5.22 1.83
C ASP A 102 11.78 5.36 2.43
N ARG A 103 10.79 5.81 1.65
CA ARG A 103 9.38 5.85 2.05
C ARG A 103 8.59 4.63 1.59
N LEU A 104 9.20 3.73 0.81
CA LEU A 104 8.57 2.50 0.38
C LEU A 104 8.68 1.45 1.48
N LEU A 105 7.56 0.78 1.76
CA LEU A 105 7.57 -0.38 2.63
C LEU A 105 8.35 -1.51 1.94
N PRO A 106 9.39 -2.08 2.59
CA PRO A 106 10.08 -3.23 2.04
C PRO A 106 9.13 -4.43 2.01
N THR A 107 9.15 -5.18 0.91
CA THR A 107 8.53 -6.50 0.89
C THR A 107 9.38 -7.45 1.72
N LEU A 108 8.77 -8.06 2.74
CA LEU A 108 9.44 -9.09 3.52
C LEU A 108 9.52 -10.39 2.73
N ASP A 109 10.71 -10.98 2.69
CA ASP A 109 10.86 -12.38 2.32
C ASP A 109 10.49 -13.25 3.54
N VAL A 110 9.31 -13.83 3.48
CA VAL A 110 8.77 -14.69 4.53
C VAL A 110 9.70 -15.89 4.79
N TRP A 111 10.49 -16.33 3.81
CA TRP A 111 11.34 -17.51 3.90
C TRP A 111 12.71 -17.25 4.53
N GLN A 112 13.12 -16.00 4.71
CA GLN A 112 14.39 -15.68 5.36
C GLN A 112 14.39 -15.94 6.87
N GLU A 113 13.21 -15.95 7.50
CA GLU A 113 13.07 -16.24 8.92
C GLU A 113 12.51 -17.65 9.16
N HIS A 114 13.07 -18.30 10.18
CA HIS A 114 12.62 -19.61 10.63
C HIS A 114 11.15 -19.57 11.08
N SER A 115 10.36 -20.58 10.72
CA SER A 115 8.91 -20.63 11.01
C SER A 115 8.56 -20.47 12.49
N ALA A 116 9.45 -20.92 13.39
CA ALA A 116 9.23 -20.80 14.84
C ALA A 116 9.38 -19.37 15.39
N ALA A 117 10.04 -18.47 14.67
CA ALA A 117 10.14 -17.06 15.05
C ALA A 117 8.90 -16.24 14.65
N ARG A 118 7.95 -16.85 13.93
CA ARG A 118 6.77 -16.18 13.41
C ARG A 118 5.64 -16.25 14.43
N CYS A 119 5.12 -15.10 14.81
CA CYS A 119 3.95 -14.99 15.67
C CYS A 119 2.68 -14.85 14.83
N ALA A 120 1.60 -15.46 15.28
CA ALA A 120 0.27 -15.29 14.72
C ALA A 120 -0.74 -15.13 15.85
N PHE A 121 -1.57 -14.11 15.76
CA PHE A 121 -2.59 -13.80 16.75
C PHE A 121 -3.94 -14.24 16.24
N ARG A 122 -4.53 -15.23 16.93
CA ARG A 122 -5.88 -15.66 16.63
C ARG A 122 -6.86 -14.58 17.09
N PHE A 123 -7.76 -14.20 16.20
CA PHE A 123 -8.87 -13.32 16.52
C PHE A 123 -10.19 -14.08 16.66
N LEU A 124 -11.14 -13.47 17.36
CA LEU A 124 -12.50 -13.96 17.50
C LEU A 124 -13.44 -13.00 16.78
N ARG A 125 -14.30 -13.54 15.91
CA ARG A 125 -15.43 -12.78 15.37
C ARG A 125 -16.54 -12.85 16.40
N LEU A 126 -16.91 -11.71 16.95
CA LEU A 126 -17.98 -11.61 17.93
C LEU A 126 -19.27 -11.20 17.22
N THR A 127 -20.35 -11.90 17.53
CA THR A 127 -21.70 -11.41 17.28
C THR A 127 -21.98 -10.18 18.16
N ARG A 128 -23.04 -9.43 17.84
CA ARG A 128 -23.43 -8.26 18.64
C ARG A 128 -23.66 -8.61 20.13
N ASP A 129 -24.28 -9.75 20.41
CA ASP A 129 -24.57 -10.16 21.78
C ASP A 129 -23.31 -10.63 22.51
N GLU A 130 -22.40 -11.31 21.81
CA GLU A 130 -21.09 -11.66 22.38
C GLU A 130 -20.24 -10.42 22.66
N ALA A 131 -20.21 -9.45 21.74
CA ALA A 131 -19.51 -8.20 21.94
C ALA A 131 -20.03 -7.44 23.16
N ARG A 132 -21.35 -7.40 23.35
CA ARG A 132 -21.99 -6.82 24.56
C ARG A 132 -21.56 -7.55 25.82
N ARG A 133 -21.64 -8.88 25.84
CA ARG A 133 -21.18 -9.68 26.99
C ARG A 133 -19.70 -9.45 27.31
N MET A 134 -18.87 -9.40 26.27
CA MET A 134 -17.43 -9.18 26.42
C MET A 134 -17.10 -7.77 26.91
N ALA A 135 -17.87 -6.75 26.50
CA ALA A 135 -17.69 -5.38 26.95
C ALA A 135 -18.01 -5.18 28.45
N CYS A 136 -18.87 -6.02 29.03
CA CYS A 136 -19.19 -5.98 30.46
C CYS A 136 -18.16 -6.71 31.36
N LEU A 137 -17.18 -7.40 30.77
CA LEU A 137 -16.17 -8.10 31.55
C LEU A 137 -15.17 -7.11 32.16
N PRO A 138 -14.67 -7.36 33.39
CA PRO A 138 -13.65 -6.50 33.97
C PRO A 138 -12.37 -6.53 33.12
N GLY A 139 -11.73 -5.38 32.99
CA GLY A 139 -10.47 -5.22 32.25
C GLY A 139 -10.41 -3.91 31.50
N LEU A 140 -9.37 -3.78 30.68
CA LEU A 140 -9.19 -2.64 29.79
C LEU A 140 -9.74 -2.98 28.41
N HIS A 141 -10.59 -2.13 27.84
CA HIS A 141 -11.14 -2.31 26.50
C HIS A 141 -10.57 -1.26 25.57
N ILE A 142 -9.93 -1.70 24.49
CA ILE A 142 -9.28 -0.80 23.54
C ILE A 142 -9.91 -1.00 22.17
N TYR A 143 -10.45 0.07 21.61
CA TYR A 143 -11.04 0.08 20.27
C TYR A 143 -10.12 0.87 19.35
N THR A 144 -9.83 0.32 18.19
CA THR A 144 -8.97 0.91 17.16
C THR A 144 -9.80 1.23 15.94
N GLY A 145 -9.42 2.28 15.21
CA GLY A 145 -10.04 2.62 13.94
C GLY A 145 -9.16 3.53 13.10
N GLY A 146 -9.11 3.21 11.82
CA GLY A 146 -8.54 4.04 10.77
C GLY A 146 -9.62 4.89 10.09
N SER A 147 -9.22 6.02 9.54
CA SER A 147 -10.09 6.84 8.71
C SER A 147 -9.31 7.35 7.51
N TYR A 148 -9.93 7.22 6.34
CA TYR A 148 -9.39 7.71 5.09
C TYR A 148 -10.47 8.45 4.32
N THR A 149 -10.09 9.61 3.80
CA THR A 149 -10.83 10.42 2.83
C THR A 149 -9.85 10.80 1.73
N ASP A 150 -10.34 11.24 0.57
CA ASP A 150 -9.53 11.51 -0.64
C ASP A 150 -8.30 12.42 -0.43
N ARG A 151 -8.23 13.14 0.70
CA ARG A 151 -7.12 14.04 1.02
C ARG A 151 -6.56 13.88 2.43
N LEU A 152 -7.23 13.15 3.33
CA LEU A 152 -6.85 13.08 4.74
C LEU A 152 -6.94 11.64 5.22
N ALA A 153 -5.86 11.20 5.87
CA ALA A 153 -5.71 9.91 6.50
C ALA A 153 -5.43 10.10 8.00
N GLY A 154 -6.12 9.34 8.86
CA GLY A 154 -5.99 9.42 10.29
C GLY A 154 -6.14 8.05 10.94
N ALA A 155 -5.53 7.89 12.10
CA ALA A 155 -5.62 6.68 12.91
C ALA A 155 -5.96 7.07 14.36
N ALA A 156 -6.79 6.28 15.02
CA ALA A 156 -7.17 6.55 16.40
C ALA A 156 -7.38 5.27 17.18
N PHE A 157 -7.21 5.38 18.50
CA PHE A 157 -7.69 4.37 19.43
C PHE A 157 -8.32 5.04 20.65
N ILE A 158 -9.23 4.32 21.29
CA ILE A 158 -9.85 4.72 22.56
C ILE A 158 -9.71 3.58 23.56
N VAL A 159 -9.45 3.96 24.80
CA VAL A 159 -9.29 3.06 25.93
C VAL A 159 -10.41 3.33 26.91
N LEU A 160 -11.24 2.32 27.15
CA LEU A 160 -12.30 2.34 28.13
C LEU A 160 -11.84 1.54 29.36
N GLY A 161 -11.92 2.19 30.52
CA GLY A 161 -11.60 1.57 31.80
C GLY A 161 -12.72 0.65 32.31
N PRO A 162 -12.52 -0.02 33.46
CA PRO A 162 -13.49 -0.95 34.04
C PRO A 162 -14.86 -0.34 34.37
N SER A 163 -14.94 0.98 34.51
CA SER A 163 -16.17 1.73 34.81
C SER A 163 -16.75 2.43 33.57
N GLU A 164 -16.45 1.93 32.36
CA GLU A 164 -16.87 2.46 31.04
C GLU A 164 -16.47 3.93 30.75
N GLY A 165 -15.73 4.56 31.66
CA GLY A 165 -15.15 5.88 31.45
C GLY A 165 -14.01 5.85 30.42
N ILE A 166 -13.91 6.91 29.63
CA ILE A 166 -12.79 7.12 28.71
C ILE A 166 -11.52 7.31 29.53
N GLY A 167 -10.65 6.31 29.53
CA GLY A 167 -9.35 6.37 30.22
C GLY A 167 -8.28 7.08 29.39
N ALA A 168 -8.25 6.83 28.08
CA ALA A 168 -7.31 7.48 27.17
C ALA A 168 -7.82 7.48 25.73
N VAL A 169 -7.33 8.44 24.94
CA VAL A 169 -7.59 8.54 23.50
C VAL A 169 -6.28 8.86 22.79
N GLY A 170 -5.94 8.07 21.77
CA GLY A 170 -4.87 8.38 20.82
C GLY A 170 -5.46 8.85 19.49
N ARG A 171 -4.92 9.94 18.94
CA ARG A 171 -5.29 10.47 17.61
C ARG A 171 -4.04 10.83 16.85
N TYR A 172 -3.90 10.28 15.66
CA TYR A 172 -2.69 10.37 14.86
C TYR A 172 -3.01 10.79 13.44
N ARG A 173 -2.25 11.76 12.94
CA ARG A 173 -2.32 12.17 11.54
C ARG A 173 -1.34 11.33 10.73
N VAL A 174 -1.86 10.69 9.68
CA VAL A 174 -1.08 9.82 8.79
C VAL A 174 -0.84 10.56 7.48
N GLU A 175 0.20 10.20 6.71
CA GLU A 175 0.46 10.79 5.40
C GLU A 175 -0.72 10.54 4.43
N ASN A 176 -1.05 11.53 3.59
CA ASN A 176 -2.26 11.50 2.74
C ASN A 176 -2.22 10.42 1.66
N ALA A 177 -1.04 9.98 1.26
CA ALA A 177 -0.85 8.94 0.25
C ALA A 177 -1.11 7.52 0.79
N MET A 178 -1.48 7.37 2.05
CA MET A 178 -1.68 6.06 2.70
C MET A 178 -3.10 5.55 2.50
N SER A 179 -3.25 4.24 2.23
CA SER A 179 -4.55 3.60 2.08
C SER A 179 -5.32 3.50 3.40
N ALA A 180 -6.63 3.26 3.32
CA ALA A 180 -7.47 2.99 4.49
C ALA A 180 -6.90 1.86 5.36
N TYR A 181 -6.44 0.76 4.74
CA TYR A 181 -5.80 -0.35 5.45
C TYR A 181 -4.55 0.09 6.22
N CYS A 182 -3.71 0.97 5.66
CA CYS A 182 -2.54 1.48 6.36
C CYS A 182 -2.91 2.28 7.61
N THR A 183 -4.03 3.00 7.60
CA THR A 183 -4.50 3.74 8.78
C THR A 183 -4.97 2.83 9.91
N GLU A 184 -5.61 1.71 9.56
CA GLU A 184 -6.01 0.67 10.53
C GLU A 184 -4.80 0.02 11.19
N VAL A 185 -3.79 -0.34 10.40
CA VAL A 185 -2.53 -0.90 10.90
C VAL A 185 -1.86 0.07 11.89
N ILE A 186 -1.81 1.36 11.57
CA ILE A 186 -1.25 2.38 12.47
C ILE A 186 -2.07 2.50 13.75
N ALA A 187 -3.39 2.51 13.66
CA ALA A 187 -4.27 2.57 14.84
C ALA A 187 -3.99 1.41 15.80
N LEU A 188 -3.81 0.20 15.25
CA LEU A 188 -3.44 -0.98 16.01
C LEU A 188 -2.06 -0.87 16.66
N ILE A 189 -1.05 -0.45 15.90
CA ILE A 189 0.33 -0.28 16.43
C ILE A 189 0.36 0.74 17.57
N GLU A 190 -0.32 1.87 17.44
CA GLU A 190 -0.36 2.89 18.48
C GLU A 190 -1.10 2.39 19.74
N ALA A 191 -2.17 1.62 19.57
CA ALA A 191 -2.84 0.96 20.68
C ALA A 191 -1.93 -0.04 21.41
N LEU A 192 -1.16 -0.84 20.68
CA LEU A 192 -0.21 -1.80 21.27
C LEU A 192 0.94 -1.09 21.99
N ARG A 193 1.46 0.01 21.42
CA ARG A 193 2.45 0.86 22.11
C ARG A 193 1.88 1.45 23.41
N TYR A 194 0.62 1.86 23.40
CA TYR A 194 -0.07 2.29 24.62
C TYR A 194 -0.11 1.16 25.65
N ILE A 195 -0.49 -0.06 25.25
CA ILE A 195 -0.50 -1.23 26.14
C ILE A 195 0.89 -1.46 26.72
N LYS A 196 1.92 -1.53 25.87
CA LYS A 196 3.30 -1.80 26.29
C LYS A 196 3.84 -0.76 27.28
N ASN A 197 3.52 0.52 27.09
CA ASN A 197 4.13 1.60 27.84
C ASN A 197 3.34 2.04 29.07
N LYS A 198 2.00 1.94 29.03
CA LYS A 198 1.12 2.56 30.03
C LYS A 198 0.15 1.60 30.69
N CYS A 199 -0.03 0.39 30.15
CA CYS A 199 -0.98 -0.55 30.70
C CYS A 199 -0.31 -1.47 31.73
N SER A 200 -0.76 -1.36 32.98
CA SER A 200 -0.48 -2.33 34.04
C SER A 200 -1.64 -3.31 34.26
N ALA A 201 -2.68 -3.26 33.44
CA ALA A 201 -3.87 -4.09 33.62
C ALA A 201 -3.57 -5.57 33.32
N ALA A 202 -4.09 -6.46 34.17
CA ALA A 202 -3.92 -7.91 34.02
C ALA A 202 -4.64 -8.49 32.79
N THR A 203 -5.65 -7.79 32.25
CA THR A 203 -6.38 -8.23 31.06
C THR A 203 -6.74 -7.04 30.18
N VAL A 204 -6.30 -7.11 28.92
CA VAL A 204 -6.62 -6.13 27.88
C VAL A 204 -7.37 -6.82 26.76
N ARG A 205 -8.45 -6.21 26.29
CA ARG A 205 -9.23 -6.66 25.15
C ARG A 205 -9.14 -5.62 24.05
N LEU A 206 -8.69 -6.05 22.88
CA LEU A 206 -8.47 -5.20 21.73
C LEU A 206 -9.52 -5.49 20.66
N TYR A 207 -10.12 -4.44 20.13
CA TYR A 207 -11.20 -4.51 19.15
C TYR A 207 -10.82 -3.68 17.92
N THR A 208 -11.07 -4.27 16.76
CA THR A 208 -10.97 -3.64 15.44
C THR A 208 -12.09 -4.21 14.58
N ASP A 209 -12.64 -3.38 13.69
CA ASP A 209 -13.58 -3.77 12.65
C ASP A 209 -12.88 -4.12 11.32
N CYS A 210 -11.56 -3.92 11.23
CA CYS A 210 -10.79 -4.21 10.03
C CYS A 210 -10.51 -5.72 9.90
N LEU A 211 -11.38 -6.42 9.15
CA LEU A 211 -11.22 -7.86 8.92
C LEU A 211 -9.90 -8.21 8.22
N SER A 212 -9.46 -7.39 7.25
CA SER A 212 -8.20 -7.62 6.54
C SER A 212 -7.00 -7.58 7.49
N LEU A 213 -7.01 -6.68 8.47
CA LEU A 213 -5.98 -6.59 9.50
C LEU A 213 -6.00 -7.82 10.41
N LEU A 214 -7.19 -8.22 10.87
CA LEU A 214 -7.37 -9.43 11.68
C LEU A 214 -6.85 -10.68 10.97
N GLN A 215 -7.18 -10.84 9.69
CA GLN A 215 -6.67 -11.93 8.86
C GLN A 215 -5.15 -11.87 8.75
N ALA A 216 -4.59 -10.70 8.44
CA ALA A 216 -3.14 -10.50 8.35
C ALA A 216 -2.41 -10.84 9.66
N THR A 217 -2.96 -10.47 10.82
CA THR A 217 -2.38 -10.84 12.13
C THR A 217 -2.50 -12.33 12.46
N SER A 218 -3.48 -13.02 11.88
CA SER A 218 -3.69 -14.46 12.11
C SER A 218 -2.84 -15.36 11.20
N GLU A 219 -2.26 -14.80 10.15
CA GLU A 219 -1.47 -15.54 9.16
C GLU A 219 0.03 -15.42 9.42
N TYR A 220 0.71 -16.56 9.55
CA TYR A 220 2.17 -16.66 9.70
C TYR A 220 2.96 -16.28 8.44
N LYS A 221 2.28 -15.92 7.34
CA LYS A 221 2.88 -15.57 6.05
C LYS A 221 2.63 -14.12 5.65
N THR A 222 2.21 -13.26 6.58
CA THR A 222 2.00 -11.84 6.26
C THR A 222 3.27 -11.22 5.65
N THR A 223 3.09 -10.54 4.52
CA THR A 223 4.17 -9.85 3.81
C THR A 223 4.26 -8.37 4.20
N ASP A 224 3.29 -7.88 4.98
CA ASP A 224 3.31 -6.50 5.49
C ASP A 224 4.23 -6.41 6.73
N PRO A 225 5.36 -5.69 6.65
CA PRO A 225 6.29 -5.58 7.77
C PRO A 225 5.67 -4.96 9.00
N ARG A 226 4.71 -4.04 8.84
CA ARG A 226 4.09 -3.35 9.96
C ARG A 226 3.22 -4.28 10.81
N VAL A 227 2.61 -5.28 10.18
CA VAL A 227 1.80 -6.30 10.88
C VAL A 227 2.70 -7.37 11.51
N ARG A 228 3.90 -7.59 10.97
CA ARG A 228 4.88 -8.50 11.57
C ARG A 228 5.51 -7.94 12.85
N ASP A 229 5.67 -6.62 12.92
CA ASP A 229 6.23 -5.92 14.08
C ASP A 229 5.21 -5.72 15.24
N VAL A 230 3.96 -6.13 15.03
CA VAL A 230 2.85 -6.15 16.02
C VAL A 230 2.98 -7.37 16.93
#